data_AF-A0A7C5DDV6-F1
#
_entry.id   AF-A0A7C5DDV6-F1
#
_cell.length_a   1.000
_cell.length_b   1.000
_cell.length_c   1.000
_cell.angle_alpha   90.00
_cell.angle_beta   90.00
_cell.angle_gamma   90.00
#
_symmetry.space_group_name_H-M   'P 1'
#
loop_
_entity.id
_entity.type
_entity.pdbx_description
1 polymer ?
#
loop_
_entity_poly.entity_id
_entity_poly.type
_entity_poly.pdbx_seq_one_letter_code
_entity_poly.pdbx_strand_id
1 'polypeptide(L)'
;MAFRMVLRIDNNCCSAEVNPITGTRLHITPCGFIEFDPGASATLSFKANHPNGFASFNFSVKPGTRPEITEASAYGLVSTLSVDTKNPAPPAYAYTKPTITSSYSESFGVGELLDNCTRAAFSEALHVWTKTTDGYGRLWHLDAFDHDAFALSPTP
;
A
#
# COMPACT_ATOMS: atom_id res chain seq x y z
N MET A 1 26.86 33.52 22.15
CA MET A 1 25.69 32.77 21.65
C MET A 1 26.02 31.29 21.80
N ALA A 2 25.09 30.46 22.29
CA ALA A 2 25.28 29.02 22.44
C ALA A 2 24.31 28.28 21.51
N PHE A 3 24.78 27.20 20.89
CA PHE A 3 23.96 26.31 20.06
C PHE A 3 23.38 25.18 20.92
N ARG A 4 22.09 24.86 20.71
CA ARG A 4 21.44 23.69 21.29
C ARG A 4 21.21 22.66 20.19
N MET A 5 21.92 21.53 20.28
CA MET A 5 21.62 20.35 19.48
C MET A 5 20.51 19.54 20.17
N VAL A 6 19.46 19.20 19.44
CA VAL A 6 18.46 18.23 19.90
C VAL A 6 18.66 16.96 19.08
N LEU A 7 19.18 15.92 19.75
CA LEU A 7 19.30 14.58 19.18
C LEU A 7 18.07 13.76 19.57
N ARG A 8 17.51 13.04 18.60
CA ARG A 8 16.46 12.05 18.83
C ARG A 8 17.04 10.67 18.54
N ILE A 9 16.92 9.76 19.50
CA ILE A 9 17.29 8.35 19.35
C ILE A 9 16.00 7.55 19.31
N ASP A 10 15.77 6.85 18.20
CA ASP A 10 14.54 6.08 17.96
C ASP A 10 14.91 4.80 17.21
N ASN A 11 15.11 3.71 17.95
CA ASN A 11 15.49 2.40 17.40
C ASN A 11 14.29 1.44 17.34
N ASN A 12 13.07 1.97 17.28
CA ASN A 12 11.88 1.15 17.17
C ASN A 12 11.77 0.54 15.77
N CYS A 13 11.30 -0.71 15.69
CA CYS A 13 11.04 -1.37 14.41
C CYS A 13 9.78 -0.81 13.74
N CYS A 14 9.78 -0.81 12.41
CA CYS A 14 8.59 -0.61 11.62
C CYS A 14 7.68 -1.85 11.65
N SER A 15 6.44 -1.69 11.21
CA SER A 15 5.52 -2.80 10.92
C SER A 15 4.85 -2.56 9.57
N ALA A 16 4.74 -3.62 8.77
CA ALA A 16 4.11 -3.65 7.46
C ALA A 16 3.10 -4.81 7.44
N GLU A 17 1.92 -4.57 6.89
CA GLU A 17 0.88 -5.58 6.69
C GLU A 17 0.07 -5.20 5.45
N VAL A 18 -0.06 -6.12 4.50
CA VAL A 18 -0.97 -6.00 3.37
C VAL A 18 -2.22 -6.81 3.72
N ASN A 19 -3.39 -6.18 3.68
CA ASN A 19 -4.62 -6.89 4.03
C ASN A 19 -5.25 -7.47 2.75
N PRO A 20 -5.95 -8.62 2.86
CA PRO A 20 -6.67 -9.18 1.73
C PRO A 20 -7.63 -8.16 1.12
N ILE A 21 -7.67 -8.15 -0.21
CA ILE A 21 -8.61 -7.35 -0.99
C ILE A 21 -10.06 -7.62 -0.59
N THR A 22 -10.82 -6.54 -0.47
CA THR A 22 -12.27 -6.57 -0.21
C THR A 22 -12.98 -5.74 -1.28
N GLY A 23 -14.30 -5.65 -1.25
CA GLY A 23 -15.02 -4.80 -2.20
C GLY A 23 -16.47 -5.20 -2.42
N THR A 24 -17.09 -4.59 -3.42
CA THR A 24 -18.47 -4.89 -3.79
C THR A 24 -18.51 -5.75 -5.04
N ARG A 25 -19.43 -6.73 -5.06
CA ARG A 25 -19.60 -7.69 -6.16
C ARG A 25 -18.33 -8.48 -6.49
N LEU A 26 -17.55 -8.77 -5.45
CA LEU A 26 -16.42 -9.69 -5.49
C LEU A 26 -16.82 -10.99 -4.79
N HIS A 27 -16.48 -12.12 -5.41
CA HIS A 27 -16.71 -13.46 -4.88
C HIS A 27 -15.35 -14.11 -4.66
N ILE A 28 -14.91 -14.13 -3.41
CA ILE A 28 -13.62 -14.72 -3.03
C ILE A 28 -13.75 -16.25 -3.10
N THR A 29 -13.00 -16.87 -4.01
CA THR A 29 -12.97 -18.33 -4.13
C THR A 29 -11.82 -18.91 -3.30
N PRO A 30 -11.95 -20.14 -2.76
CA PRO A 30 -10.87 -20.80 -2.03
C PRO A 30 -9.65 -21.14 -2.90
N CYS A 31 -9.77 -21.03 -4.23
CA CYS A 31 -8.75 -21.39 -5.20
C CYS A 31 -7.83 -20.22 -5.61
N GLY A 32 -7.95 -19.06 -4.96
CA GLY A 32 -7.07 -17.90 -5.20
C GLY A 32 -7.49 -16.98 -6.33
N PHE A 33 -8.62 -17.27 -6.99
CA PHE A 33 -9.28 -16.32 -7.89
C PHE A 33 -10.40 -15.59 -7.15
N ILE A 34 -10.56 -14.32 -7.46
CA ILE A 34 -11.64 -13.49 -7.00
C ILE A 34 -12.49 -13.22 -8.23
N GLU A 35 -13.68 -13.80 -8.22
CA GLU A 35 -14.63 -13.62 -9.31
C GLU A 35 -15.34 -12.28 -9.14
N PHE A 36 -15.61 -11.58 -10.24
CA PHE A 36 -16.27 -10.27 -10.19
C PHE A 36 -17.43 -10.17 -11.17
N ASP A 37 -18.49 -9.50 -10.73
CA ASP A 37 -19.61 -9.13 -11.61
C ASP A 37 -19.37 -7.75 -12.27
N PRO A 38 -20.08 -7.42 -13.36
CA PRO A 38 -20.01 -6.09 -13.96
C PRO A 38 -20.26 -4.96 -12.94
N GLY A 39 -19.38 -3.97 -12.93
CA GLY A 39 -19.42 -2.84 -11.99
C GLY A 39 -18.90 -3.16 -10.60
N ALA A 40 -18.14 -4.24 -10.42
CA ALA A 40 -17.44 -4.54 -9.18
C ALA A 40 -16.38 -3.49 -8.82
N SER A 41 -16.17 -3.33 -7.51
CA SER A 41 -15.10 -2.48 -6.96
C SER A 41 -14.18 -3.31 -6.07
N ALA A 42 -12.90 -2.95 -6.09
CA ALA A 42 -11.81 -3.59 -5.40
C ALA A 42 -11.18 -2.59 -4.42
N THR A 43 -11.32 -2.86 -3.13
CA THR A 43 -10.71 -2.10 -2.04
C THR A 43 -9.38 -2.73 -1.67
N LEU A 44 -8.31 -1.99 -1.95
CA LEU A 44 -6.95 -2.35 -1.57
C LEU A 44 -6.63 -1.69 -0.24
N SER A 45 -6.00 -2.41 0.69
CA SER A 45 -5.70 -1.84 2.00
C SER A 45 -4.43 -2.39 2.64
N PHE A 46 -3.69 -1.54 3.31
CA PHE A 46 -2.40 -1.89 3.89
C PHE A 46 -2.10 -1.06 5.14
N LYS A 47 -1.30 -1.58 6.05
CA LYS A 47 -0.88 -0.91 7.28
C LYS A 47 0.62 -0.66 7.24
N ALA A 48 0.98 0.60 7.11
CA ALA A 48 2.35 1.08 7.25
C ALA A 48 2.48 1.87 8.56
N ASN A 49 3.32 1.40 9.48
CA ASN A 49 3.41 1.98 10.82
C ASN A 49 4.83 1.96 11.40
N HIS A 50 5.11 2.96 12.22
CA HIS A 50 6.27 3.07 13.09
C HIS A 50 5.79 3.73 14.39
N PRO A 51 6.17 3.25 15.59
CA PRO A 51 5.56 3.69 16.86
C PRO A 51 5.51 5.22 17.07
N ASN A 52 6.54 5.92 16.58
CA ASN A 52 6.63 7.37 16.67
C ASN A 52 6.40 8.13 15.35
N GLY A 53 6.05 7.44 14.26
CA GLY A 53 5.82 8.05 12.95
C GLY A 53 7.07 8.37 12.12
N PHE A 54 8.27 7.95 12.54
CA PHE A 54 9.54 8.21 11.85
C PHE A 54 9.88 7.16 10.80
N ALA A 55 8.94 6.89 9.90
CA ALA A 55 9.15 6.02 8.76
C ALA A 55 8.46 6.57 7.50
N SER A 56 8.92 6.11 6.35
CA SER A 56 8.25 6.26 5.07
C SER A 56 7.85 4.89 4.53
N PHE A 57 6.87 4.85 3.65
CA PHE A 57 6.46 3.61 3.00
C PHE A 57 6.37 3.76 1.48
N ASN A 58 6.38 2.62 0.80
CA ASN A 58 6.04 2.45 -0.60
C ASN A 58 5.15 1.21 -0.73
N PHE A 59 3.94 1.43 -1.24
CA PHE A 59 2.97 0.39 -1.58
C PHE A 59 2.86 0.33 -3.10
N SER A 60 3.13 -0.84 -3.66
CA SER A 60 3.11 -1.07 -5.10
C SER A 60 2.14 -2.16 -5.49
N VAL A 61 1.26 -1.86 -6.45
CA VAL A 61 0.33 -2.81 -7.07
C VAL A 61 0.84 -3.09 -8.46
N LYS A 62 1.24 -4.34 -8.71
CA LYS A 62 1.85 -4.73 -9.98
C LYS A 62 1.18 -5.97 -10.56
N PRO A 63 0.57 -5.89 -11.75
CA PRO A 63 0.17 -7.06 -12.52
C PRO A 63 1.41 -7.81 -13.05
N GLY A 64 1.32 -9.14 -13.14
CA GLY A 64 2.48 -9.99 -13.47
C GLY A 64 3.17 -9.69 -14.81
N THR A 65 2.48 -9.07 -15.77
CA THR A 65 2.93 -8.91 -17.16
C THR A 65 3.28 -7.48 -17.58
N ARG A 66 2.96 -6.47 -16.75
CA ARG A 66 3.19 -5.05 -17.09
C ARG A 66 3.79 -4.28 -15.89
N PRO A 67 4.22 -3.01 -16.07
CA PRO A 67 4.72 -2.20 -14.96
C PRO A 67 3.68 -2.02 -13.85
N GLU A 68 4.15 -1.44 -12.73
CA GLU A 68 3.30 -1.02 -11.62
C GLU A 68 2.13 -0.14 -12.09
N ILE A 69 0.95 -0.34 -11.49
CA ILE A 69 -0.21 0.53 -11.70
C ILE A 69 -0.04 1.72 -10.76
N THR A 70 0.50 2.81 -11.28
CA THR A 70 0.83 4.02 -10.51
C THR A 70 -0.41 4.66 -9.87
N GLU A 71 -1.56 4.50 -10.49
CA GLU A 71 -2.87 4.99 -10.06
C GLU A 71 -3.38 4.24 -8.83
N ALA A 72 -2.94 2.99 -8.61
CA ALA A 72 -3.29 2.15 -7.47
C ALA A 72 -2.11 1.95 -6.49
N SER A 73 -1.02 2.66 -6.69
CA SER A 73 0.20 2.55 -5.88
C SER A 73 0.47 3.86 -5.16
N ALA A 74 1.09 3.82 -3.99
CA ALA A 74 1.29 5.01 -3.17
C ALA A 74 2.63 5.00 -2.43
N TYR A 75 3.12 6.19 -2.10
CA TYR A 75 4.27 6.35 -1.21
C TYR A 75 4.04 7.55 -0.30
N GLY A 76 4.63 7.53 0.88
CA GLY A 76 4.44 8.64 1.81
C GLY A 76 5.08 8.42 3.17
N LEU A 77 4.74 9.31 4.10
CA LEU A 77 5.11 9.17 5.50
C LEU A 77 4.04 8.36 6.24
N VAL A 78 4.47 7.45 7.13
CA VAL A 78 3.52 6.65 7.91
C VAL A 78 2.68 7.49 8.89
N SER A 79 3.08 8.74 9.16
CA SER A 79 2.37 9.68 10.02
C SER A 79 1.25 10.44 9.32
N THR A 80 1.12 10.35 7.99
CA THR A 80 0.13 11.11 7.22
C THR A 80 -1.19 10.34 7.14
N LEU A 81 -2.34 11.00 7.31
CA LEU A 81 -3.65 10.32 7.27
C LEU A 81 -4.21 10.15 5.84
N SER A 82 -3.68 10.88 4.86
CA SER A 82 -4.07 10.82 3.45
C SER A 82 -2.82 10.91 2.58
N VAL A 83 -2.68 10.00 1.62
CA VAL A 83 -1.56 9.96 0.68
C VAL A 83 -2.10 9.71 -0.72
N ASP A 84 -1.82 10.63 -1.63
CA ASP A 84 -2.21 10.48 -3.03
C ASP A 84 -1.49 9.28 -3.64
N THR A 85 -2.12 8.69 -4.66
CA THR A 85 -1.46 7.65 -5.46
C THR A 85 -0.34 8.26 -6.32
N LYS A 86 0.58 7.41 -6.82
CA LYS A 86 1.79 7.86 -7.54
C LYS A 86 1.47 8.61 -8.84
N ASN A 87 0.31 8.36 -9.42
CA ASN A 87 -0.22 9.12 -10.56
C ASN A 87 -1.68 9.50 -10.29
N PRO A 88 -1.95 10.66 -9.66
CA PRO A 88 -3.31 11.10 -9.34
C PRO A 88 -4.00 11.72 -10.57
N ALA A 89 -3.91 11.07 -11.73
CA ALA A 89 -4.68 11.45 -12.90
C ALA A 89 -6.18 11.26 -12.61
N PRO A 90 -7.09 12.12 -13.12
CA PRO A 90 -8.51 11.97 -12.85
C PRO A 90 -9.07 10.59 -13.28
N PRO A 91 -9.85 9.90 -12.43
CA PRO A 91 -10.19 10.27 -11.04
C PRO A 91 -8.98 10.14 -10.10
N ALA A 92 -8.67 11.21 -9.35
CA ALA A 92 -7.57 11.22 -8.41
C ALA A 92 -7.91 10.36 -7.19
N TYR A 93 -7.08 9.35 -6.95
CA TYR A 93 -7.21 8.42 -5.83
C TYR A 93 -6.27 8.80 -4.67
N ALA A 94 -6.69 8.51 -3.44
CA ALA A 94 -5.89 8.76 -2.26
C ALA A 94 -6.16 7.70 -1.18
N TYR A 95 -5.10 7.04 -0.75
CA TYR A 95 -5.16 6.12 0.37
C TYR A 95 -5.36 6.91 1.66
N THR A 96 -6.46 6.66 2.35
CA THR A 96 -6.78 7.34 3.63
C THR A 96 -6.85 6.35 4.78
N LYS A 97 -6.55 6.82 5.99
CA LYS A 97 -6.71 6.04 7.22
C LYS A 97 -7.32 6.89 8.35
N PRO A 98 -8.20 6.32 9.19
CA PRO A 98 -8.85 7.07 10.27
C PRO A 98 -7.90 7.57 11.37
N THR A 99 -6.85 6.78 11.66
CA THR A 99 -5.86 7.09 12.70
C THR A 99 -4.47 6.70 12.25
N ILE A 100 -3.42 7.20 12.91
CA ILE A 100 -2.02 6.87 12.57
C ILE A 100 -1.72 5.37 12.65
N THR A 101 -2.45 4.61 13.46
CA THR A 101 -2.28 3.16 13.66
C THR A 101 -3.20 2.30 12.79
N SER A 102 -4.16 2.90 12.09
CA SER A 102 -5.10 2.20 11.21
C SER A 102 -4.45 1.83 9.87
N SER A 103 -5.08 0.92 9.13
CA SER A 103 -4.74 0.64 7.74
C SER A 103 -5.19 1.79 6.82
N TYR A 104 -4.37 2.08 5.81
CA TYR A 104 -4.77 2.82 4.64
C TYR A 104 -5.72 1.98 3.78
N SER A 105 -6.69 2.61 3.14
CA SER A 105 -7.59 1.97 2.18
C SER A 105 -7.97 2.92 1.05
N GLU A 106 -8.15 2.34 -0.14
CA GLU A 106 -8.75 3.01 -1.31
C GLU A 106 -9.47 1.97 -2.17
N SER A 107 -10.55 2.38 -2.85
CA SER A 107 -11.39 1.55 -3.70
C SER A 107 -11.27 1.94 -5.17
N PHE A 108 -11.03 0.94 -6.01
CA PHE A 108 -10.89 1.10 -7.46
C PHE A 108 -11.99 0.32 -8.18
N GLY A 109 -12.40 0.79 -9.36
CA GLY A 109 -13.18 -0.04 -10.26
C GLY A 109 -12.34 -1.23 -10.73
N VAL A 110 -12.90 -2.44 -10.75
CA VAL A 110 -12.17 -3.62 -11.27
C VAL A 110 -11.70 -3.39 -12.71
N GLY A 111 -12.50 -2.70 -13.53
CA GLY A 111 -12.11 -2.32 -14.90
C GLY A 111 -10.89 -1.39 -14.97
N GLU A 112 -10.68 -0.54 -13.97
CA GLU A 112 -9.51 0.35 -13.93
C GLU A 112 -8.23 -0.41 -13.59
N LEU A 113 -8.33 -1.37 -12.65
CA LEU A 113 -7.22 -2.24 -12.30
C LEU A 113 -6.86 -3.19 -13.45
N LEU A 114 -7.85 -3.70 -14.16
CA LEU A 114 -7.67 -4.60 -15.30
C LEU A 114 -7.22 -3.87 -16.56
N ASP A 115 -7.58 -2.59 -16.73
CA ASP A 115 -7.43 -1.86 -17.99
C ASP A 115 -8.05 -2.65 -19.16
N ASN A 116 -7.26 -3.06 -20.15
CA ASN A 116 -7.74 -3.81 -21.31
C ASN A 116 -7.77 -5.35 -21.09
N CYS A 117 -7.39 -5.83 -19.92
CA CYS A 117 -7.35 -7.26 -19.62
C CYS A 117 -8.73 -7.78 -19.17
N THR A 118 -9.11 -8.98 -19.62
CA THR A 118 -10.32 -9.65 -19.08
C THR A 118 -10.07 -10.27 -17.71
N ARG A 119 -8.82 -10.71 -17.46
CA ARG A 119 -8.36 -11.31 -16.20
C ARG A 119 -6.92 -10.90 -15.96
N ALA A 120 -6.54 -10.74 -14.71
CA ALA A 120 -5.15 -10.46 -14.34
C ALA A 120 -4.86 -10.93 -12.91
N ALA A 121 -3.59 -11.26 -12.67
CA ALA A 121 -3.07 -11.49 -11.33
C ALA A 121 -2.16 -10.33 -10.94
N PHE A 122 -2.31 -9.87 -9.71
CA PHE A 122 -1.66 -8.70 -9.14
C PHE A 122 -0.85 -9.12 -7.92
N SER A 123 0.31 -8.51 -7.77
CA SER A 123 1.11 -8.54 -6.56
C SER A 123 1.00 -7.18 -5.88
N GLU A 124 0.75 -7.22 -4.59
CA GLU A 124 0.78 -6.08 -3.69
C GLU A 124 2.03 -6.21 -2.84
N ALA A 125 2.88 -5.19 -2.85
CA ALA A 125 4.10 -5.19 -2.04
C ALA A 125 4.19 -3.89 -1.25
N LEU A 126 4.34 -4.03 0.07
CA LEU A 126 4.49 -2.94 1.00
C LEU A 126 5.89 -2.97 1.60
N HIS A 127 6.62 -1.88 1.44
CA HIS A 127 7.88 -1.65 2.14
C HIS A 127 7.75 -0.45 3.07
N VAL A 128 8.20 -0.59 4.33
CA VAL A 128 8.24 0.48 5.32
C VAL A 128 9.68 0.67 5.77
N TRP A 129 10.24 1.84 5.48
CA TRP A 129 11.62 2.20 5.78
C TRP A 129 11.70 3.10 7.01
N THR A 130 12.49 2.69 7.99
CA THR A 130 12.84 3.56 9.12
C THR A 130 13.66 4.76 8.65
N LYS A 131 13.52 5.90 9.33
CA LYS A 131 14.42 7.06 9.16
C LYS A 131 15.65 7.00 10.06
N THR A 132 15.78 5.98 10.91
CA THR A 132 16.89 5.84 11.85
C THR A 132 18.22 5.60 11.13
N THR A 133 19.26 6.30 11.56
CA THR A 133 20.62 6.22 11.03
C THR A 133 21.66 6.23 12.15
N ASP A 134 22.76 5.52 11.96
CA ASP A 134 23.94 5.54 12.85
C ASP A 134 24.99 6.60 12.44
N GLY A 135 24.67 7.43 11.44
CA GLY A 135 25.59 8.42 10.88
C GLY A 135 26.45 7.90 9.72
N TYR A 136 26.48 6.59 9.46
CA TYR A 136 27.11 5.96 8.30
C TYR A 136 26.08 5.42 7.31
N GLY A 137 24.94 4.93 7.82
CA GLY A 137 23.86 4.40 7.01
C GLY A 137 22.52 4.39 7.72
N ARG A 138 21.47 4.12 6.97
CA ARG A 138 20.12 3.88 7.50
C ARG A 138 20.06 2.47 8.09
N LEU A 139 19.46 2.32 9.26
CA LEU A 139 19.38 1.04 9.97
C LEU A 139 18.30 0.14 9.36
N TRP A 140 18.60 -0.48 8.21
CA TRP A 140 17.68 -1.29 7.42
C TRP A 140 17.07 -2.49 8.18
N HIS A 141 17.73 -2.99 9.23
CA HIS A 141 17.20 -4.08 10.06
C HIS A 141 15.98 -3.65 10.91
N LEU A 142 15.66 -2.35 10.96
CA LEU A 142 14.45 -1.81 11.59
C LEU A 142 13.30 -1.60 10.59
N ASP A 143 13.49 -1.97 9.33
CA ASP A 143 12.45 -1.90 8.30
C ASP A 143 11.45 -3.03 8.47
N ALA A 144 10.31 -2.87 7.79
CA ALA A 144 9.34 -3.93 7.63
C ALA A 144 8.93 -4.06 6.16
N PHE A 145 8.57 -5.27 5.78
CA PHE A 145 8.08 -5.59 4.45
C PHE A 145 6.94 -6.61 4.59
N ASP A 146 5.95 -6.48 3.72
CA ASP A 146 4.92 -7.49 3.55
C ASP A 146 4.45 -7.53 2.09
N HIS A 147 3.85 -8.66 1.70
CA HIS A 147 3.34 -8.86 0.35
C HIS A 147 2.07 -9.72 0.37
N ASP A 148 1.16 -9.40 -0.54
CA ASP A 148 -0.01 -10.22 -0.85
C ASP A 148 -0.18 -10.32 -2.38
N ALA A 149 -1.08 -11.18 -2.82
CA ALA A 149 -1.42 -11.32 -4.21
C ALA A 149 -2.88 -11.72 -4.39
N PHE A 150 -3.50 -11.20 -5.45
CA PHE A 150 -4.86 -11.56 -5.83
C PHE A 150 -4.98 -11.71 -7.34
N ALA A 151 -5.92 -12.54 -7.78
CA ALA A 151 -6.24 -12.68 -9.19
C ALA A 151 -7.71 -12.37 -9.43
N LEU A 152 -8.00 -11.50 -10.41
CA LEU A 152 -9.35 -11.14 -10.81
C LEU A 152 -9.76 -11.92 -12.06
N SER A 153 -10.95 -12.50 -12.02
CA SER A 153 -11.59 -13.17 -13.16
C SER A 153 -13.08 -12.79 -13.22
N PRO A 154 -13.69 -12.60 -14.38
CA PRO A 154 -15.15 -12.42 -14.44
C PRO A 154 -15.86 -13.68 -13.95
N THR A 155 -17.06 -13.50 -13.40
CA THR A 155 -17.97 -14.62 -13.12
C THR A 155 -18.30 -15.38 -14.43
N PRO A 156 -18.40 -16.73 -14.39
CA PRO A 156 -18.71 -17.55 -15.57
C PRO A 156 -20.05 -17.23 -16.26
#